data_AF-A0A519BUN6-F1
#
_entry.id   AF-A0A519BUN6-F1
#
_cell.length_a   1.000
_cell.length_b   1.000
_cell.length_c   1.000
_cell.angle_alpha   90.00
_cell.angle_beta   90.00
_cell.angle_gamma   90.00
#
_symmetry.space_group_name_H-M   'P 1'
#
loop_
_entity.id
_entity.type
_entity.pdbx_description
1 polymer ?
#
loop_
_entity_poly.entity_id
_entity_poly.type
_entity_poly.pdbx_seq_one_letter_code
_entity_poly.pdbx_strand_id
1 'polypeptide(L)'
;MDFTITAPENSFVTLESGSYCQGCPGAILSHIMQQGRETVVAIKPIPGFWGGNRDDPSGGDPTAFIDKDGTITWPSGTTDYTMPTGWSISNPTKSSWDSAAGKPMEPSASNFMDPGNSLNVNVEVTMGFAAWAPPGTYTIQSDVRSWTDYDDTFTDGDADGQATMTIDKPDLKLGDYSYVSHAVGYSVAGTGWNKRSGGDEYFTFRVEVLNAGTETVGSFKVGLLDFSQNPLGVQVSISWTGTNWVVDSDGTSATGAEIQTSKCGNDPSRTCKYVYFKATATELGMSVGPGDDVSGVYTFYLAVDTEDVIDESDEGNNRVAIDITTVSEINTVPSFSMALWSTMLGGLLAALGVAFRRREEEE
;
A
#
# COMPACT_ATOMS: atom_id res chain seq x y z
N MET A 1 -19.61 -18.30 25.90
CA MET A 1 -18.27 -18.35 25.28
C MET A 1 -17.86 -16.92 25.04
N ASP A 2 -16.72 -16.51 25.59
CA ASP A 2 -16.09 -15.24 25.30
C ASP A 2 -15.08 -15.44 24.18
N PHE A 3 -14.99 -14.45 23.31
CA PHE A 3 -14.22 -14.52 22.08
C PHE A 3 -13.50 -13.19 21.89
N THR A 4 -12.18 -13.27 21.83
CA THR A 4 -11.30 -12.12 21.70
C THR A 4 -10.27 -12.42 20.62
N ILE A 5 -9.99 -11.43 19.78
CA ILE A 5 -8.94 -11.47 18.77
C ILE A 5 -7.94 -10.39 19.15
N THR A 6 -6.72 -10.77 19.47
CA THR A 6 -5.61 -9.85 19.73
C THR A 6 -4.93 -9.53 18.42
N ALA A 7 -4.77 -8.24 18.14
CA ALA A 7 -4.08 -7.77 16.95
C ALA A 7 -2.56 -7.99 17.06
N PRO A 8 -1.83 -8.05 15.92
CA PRO A 8 -0.38 -8.08 15.92
C PRO A 8 0.21 -6.90 16.70
N GLU A 9 1.38 -7.10 17.30
CA GLU A 9 2.13 -5.97 17.87
C GLU A 9 2.39 -4.89 16.81
N ASN A 10 2.38 -3.61 17.22
CA ASN A 10 2.58 -2.46 16.33
C ASN A 10 1.53 -2.32 15.21
N SER A 11 0.31 -2.80 15.42
CA SER A 11 -0.83 -2.58 14.52
C SER A 11 -1.33 -1.13 14.57
N PHE A 12 -0.64 -0.23 13.87
CA PHE A 12 -1.02 1.18 13.82
C PHE A 12 -2.21 1.43 12.90
N VAL A 13 -3.16 2.23 13.37
CA VAL A 13 -4.34 2.67 12.63
C VAL A 13 -4.49 4.19 12.73
N THR A 14 -4.97 4.81 11.64
CA THR A 14 -5.24 6.25 11.63
C THR A 14 -6.73 6.47 11.82
N LEU A 15 -7.09 7.22 12.86
CA LEU A 15 -8.46 7.66 13.08
C LEU A 15 -8.77 8.82 12.13
N GLU A 16 -9.87 8.73 11.40
CA GLU A 16 -10.21 9.72 10.38
C GLU A 16 -10.53 11.09 11.01
N SER A 17 -9.60 12.04 10.84
CA SER A 17 -9.78 13.41 11.31
C SER A 17 -10.63 14.23 10.34
N GLY A 18 -11.44 15.17 10.84
CA GLY A 18 -12.28 16.04 10.02
C GLY A 18 -13.75 16.03 10.45
N SER A 19 -14.65 15.64 9.53
CA SER A 19 -16.10 15.57 9.78
C SER A 19 -16.51 14.48 10.77
N TYR A 20 -15.68 13.45 10.94
CA TYR A 20 -15.95 12.32 11.83
C TYR A 20 -15.38 12.56 13.24
N CYS A 21 -14.12 12.97 13.33
CA CYS A 21 -13.49 13.33 14.59
C CYS A 21 -12.57 14.54 14.46
N GLN A 22 -12.66 15.51 15.38
CA GLN A 22 -11.76 16.66 15.37
C GLN A 22 -10.45 16.35 16.09
N GLY A 23 -9.34 16.41 15.36
CA GLY A 23 -7.99 16.20 15.91
C GLY A 23 -7.81 14.82 16.53
N CYS A 24 -8.42 13.79 15.93
CA CYS A 24 -8.19 12.42 16.35
C CYS A 24 -6.73 12.01 16.06
N PRO A 25 -6.03 11.40 17.03
CA PRO A 25 -4.66 10.94 16.83
C PRO A 25 -4.62 9.59 16.08
N GLY A 26 -3.42 9.19 15.64
CA GLY A 26 -3.16 7.79 15.33
C GLY A 26 -3.27 6.92 16.59
N ALA A 27 -3.59 5.65 16.40
CA ALA A 27 -3.83 4.70 17.47
C ALA A 27 -3.18 3.34 17.18
N ILE A 28 -3.08 2.51 18.22
CA ILE A 28 -2.68 1.11 18.12
C ILE A 28 -3.94 0.26 18.25
N LEU A 29 -4.27 -0.51 17.21
CA LEU A 29 -5.27 -1.56 17.27
C LEU A 29 -4.80 -2.63 18.25
N SER A 30 -5.58 -2.89 19.30
CA SER A 30 -5.20 -3.80 20.37
C SER A 30 -5.98 -5.11 20.29
N HIS A 31 -7.31 -5.04 20.32
CA HIS A 31 -8.17 -6.22 20.35
C HIS A 31 -9.45 -5.99 19.55
N ILE A 32 -10.02 -7.06 19.02
CA ILE A 32 -11.41 -7.14 18.56
C ILE A 32 -12.11 -8.10 19.50
N MET A 33 -13.14 -7.64 20.19
CA MET A 33 -13.78 -8.41 21.26
C MET A 33 -15.28 -8.14 21.32
N GLN A 34 -15.98 -8.90 22.16
CA GLN A 34 -17.39 -8.64 22.42
C GLN A 34 -17.58 -7.93 23.76
N GLN A 35 -18.23 -6.77 23.75
CA GLN A 35 -18.80 -6.13 24.94
C GLN A 35 -20.28 -6.42 25.01
N GLY A 36 -20.66 -7.26 25.96
CA GLY A 36 -21.96 -7.91 25.93
C GLY A 36 -22.11 -8.75 24.66
N ARG A 37 -23.17 -8.49 23.89
CA ARG A 37 -23.41 -9.14 22.59
C ARG A 37 -22.76 -8.42 21.41
N GLU A 38 -22.34 -7.17 21.59
CA GLU A 38 -21.89 -6.31 20.50
C GLU A 38 -20.39 -6.48 20.26
N THR A 39 -19.96 -6.34 19.01
CA THR A 39 -18.53 -6.32 18.68
C THR A 39 -17.98 -4.93 18.90
N VAL A 40 -16.80 -4.86 19.53
CA VAL A 40 -16.04 -3.63 19.69
C VAL A 40 -14.59 -3.83 19.28
N VAL A 41 -14.02 -2.77 18.75
CA VAL A 41 -12.59 -2.69 18.43
C VAL A 41 -11.92 -1.84 19.49
N ALA A 42 -10.99 -2.42 20.23
CA ALA A 42 -10.20 -1.76 21.26
C ALA A 42 -8.95 -1.13 20.64
N ILE A 43 -8.76 0.16 20.92
CA ILE A 43 -7.59 0.93 20.48
C ILE A 43 -6.85 1.56 21.68
N LYS A 44 -5.55 1.78 21.53
CA LYS A 44 -4.69 2.40 22.54
C LYS A 44 -3.91 3.58 21.95
N PRO A 45 -3.51 4.57 22.77
CA PRO A 45 -2.68 5.67 22.28
C PRO A 45 -1.29 5.17 21.90
N ILE A 46 -0.71 5.77 20.86
CA ILE A 46 0.73 5.67 20.54
C ILE A 46 1.45 6.38 21.70
N PRO A 47 2.36 5.67 22.41
CA PRO A 47 2.52 5.67 23.88
C PRO A 47 2.15 6.96 24.63
N GLY A 48 1.41 6.81 25.71
CA GLY A 48 1.08 7.90 26.65
C GLY A 48 -0.42 8.08 26.81
N PHE A 49 -0.87 9.32 26.68
CA PHE A 49 -2.25 9.75 26.86
C PHE A 49 -2.83 10.19 25.51
N TRP A 50 -4.14 10.07 25.32
CA TRP A 50 -4.83 10.56 24.12
C TRP A 50 -4.78 12.08 23.99
N GLY A 51 -4.73 12.79 25.12
CA GLY A 51 -4.77 14.23 25.21
C GLY A 51 -6.18 14.82 25.16
N GLY A 52 -6.27 16.11 25.45
CA GLY A 52 -7.54 16.85 25.44
C GLY A 52 -8.49 16.39 26.55
N ASN A 53 -9.74 16.10 26.20
CA ASN A 53 -10.78 15.62 27.10
C ASN A 53 -11.06 14.12 26.95
N ARG A 54 -10.13 13.35 26.37
CA ARG A 54 -10.29 11.92 26.06
C ARG A 54 -9.76 10.99 27.16
N ASP A 55 -8.81 11.46 27.95
CA ASP A 55 -8.17 10.67 29.00
C ASP A 55 -9.05 10.50 30.24
N ASP A 56 -8.92 9.36 30.93
CA ASP A 56 -9.50 9.17 32.25
C ASP A 56 -8.83 10.14 33.25
N PRO A 57 -9.57 11.05 33.89
CA PRO A 57 -9.03 11.98 34.88
C PRO A 57 -8.34 11.29 36.08
N SER A 58 -8.65 10.02 36.31
CA SER A 58 -8.09 9.20 37.39
C SER A 58 -6.80 8.47 36.99
N GLY A 59 -6.41 8.53 35.71
CA GLY A 59 -5.23 7.84 35.19
C GLY A 59 -5.39 6.33 35.03
N GLY A 60 -6.62 5.86 34.79
CA GLY A 60 -6.92 4.45 34.52
C GLY A 60 -6.43 3.95 33.16
N ASP A 61 -6.94 2.79 32.74
CA ASP A 61 -6.61 2.17 31.45
C ASP A 61 -6.95 3.13 30.30
N PRO A 62 -5.98 3.47 29.42
CA PRO A 62 -6.23 4.37 28.30
C PRO A 62 -6.96 3.69 27.13
N THR A 63 -7.46 2.47 27.25
CA THR A 63 -8.13 1.78 26.14
C THR A 63 -9.46 2.49 25.76
N ALA A 64 -9.59 2.85 24.48
CA ALA A 64 -10.84 3.33 23.90
C ALA A 64 -11.49 2.22 23.07
N PHE A 65 -12.81 2.28 22.90
CA PHE A 65 -13.57 1.24 22.18
C PHE A 65 -14.36 1.85 21.03
N ILE A 66 -14.35 1.18 19.89
CA ILE A 66 -15.10 1.57 18.70
C ILE A 66 -16.19 0.54 18.45
N ASP A 67 -17.44 0.98 18.39
CA ASP A 67 -18.57 0.10 18.08
C ASP A 67 -18.72 -0.16 16.57
N LYS A 68 -19.70 -1.00 16.21
CA LYS A 68 -19.99 -1.37 14.82
C LYS A 68 -20.35 -0.17 13.92
N ASP A 69 -20.83 0.93 14.49
CA ASP A 69 -21.27 2.11 13.76
C ASP A 69 -20.15 3.16 13.66
N GLY A 70 -18.98 2.89 14.26
CA GLY A 70 -17.83 3.78 14.28
C GLY A 70 -17.85 4.79 15.43
N THR A 71 -18.71 4.62 16.44
CA THR A 71 -18.68 5.47 17.64
C THR A 71 -17.48 5.09 18.50
N ILE A 72 -16.62 6.05 18.76
CA ILE A 72 -15.48 5.90 19.67
C ILE A 72 -15.94 6.32 21.06
N THR A 73 -15.82 5.42 22.04
CA THR A 73 -15.97 5.72 23.46
C THR A 73 -14.59 5.85 24.08
N TRP A 74 -14.24 7.06 24.51
CA TRP A 74 -12.97 7.37 25.13
C TRP A 74 -12.94 7.00 26.62
N PRO A 75 -11.74 6.80 27.22
CA PRO A 75 -11.59 6.55 28.66
C PRO A 75 -12.27 7.59 29.56
N SER A 76 -12.35 8.85 29.12
CA SER A 76 -13.07 9.91 29.84
C SER A 76 -14.60 9.76 29.86
N GLY A 77 -15.15 8.81 29.09
CA GLY A 77 -16.59 8.64 28.85
C GLY A 77 -17.16 9.56 27.77
N THR A 78 -16.33 10.41 27.16
CA THR A 78 -16.73 11.20 25.98
C THR A 78 -16.76 10.33 24.73
N THR A 79 -17.47 10.81 23.70
CA THR A 79 -17.62 10.10 22.43
C THR A 79 -17.21 10.94 21.24
N ASP A 80 -16.51 10.33 20.29
CA ASP A 80 -16.23 10.85 18.94
C ASP A 80 -16.70 9.81 17.90
N TYR A 81 -16.53 10.08 16.60
CA TYR A 81 -16.89 9.16 15.53
C TYR A 81 -15.74 8.94 14.55
N THR A 82 -15.71 7.75 13.95
CA THR A 82 -14.86 7.40 12.81
C THR A 82 -15.71 6.62 11.80
N MET A 83 -15.15 6.34 10.62
CA MET A 83 -15.74 5.35 9.74
C MET A 83 -15.79 3.96 10.42
N PRO A 84 -16.84 3.15 10.18
CA PRO A 84 -16.95 1.81 10.74
C PRO A 84 -15.71 0.96 10.46
N THR A 85 -15.32 0.14 11.43
CA THR A 85 -14.12 -0.69 11.32
C THR A 85 -14.29 -1.89 10.39
N GLY A 86 -15.54 -2.29 10.14
CA GLY A 86 -15.91 -3.48 9.37
C GLY A 86 -15.82 -4.79 10.16
N TRP A 87 -15.19 -4.78 11.33
CA TRP A 87 -15.09 -5.96 12.18
C TRP A 87 -16.44 -6.35 12.78
N SER A 88 -16.76 -7.63 12.73
CA SER A 88 -17.95 -8.19 13.37
C SER A 88 -17.70 -9.59 13.89
N ILE A 89 -18.18 -9.88 15.09
CA ILE A 89 -18.17 -11.19 15.73
C ILE A 89 -19.64 -11.57 16.00
N SER A 90 -20.13 -12.55 15.25
CA SER A 90 -21.43 -13.18 15.46
C SER A 90 -21.25 -14.42 16.33
N ASN A 91 -21.57 -14.27 17.62
CA ASN A 91 -21.47 -15.34 18.60
C ASN A 91 -22.88 -15.77 19.05
N PRO A 92 -23.35 -16.96 18.65
CA PRO A 92 -24.70 -17.40 18.98
C PRO A 92 -24.92 -17.61 20.49
N THR A 93 -23.86 -17.83 21.27
CA THR A 93 -23.95 -17.98 22.74
C THR A 93 -24.27 -16.68 23.48
N LYS A 94 -24.17 -15.53 22.79
CA LYS A 94 -24.51 -14.20 23.32
C LYS A 94 -25.71 -13.56 22.62
N SER A 95 -26.39 -14.28 21.73
CA SER A 95 -27.53 -13.78 20.95
C SER A 95 -28.72 -13.37 21.82
N SER A 96 -28.94 -14.07 22.93
CA SER A 96 -29.94 -13.73 23.95
C SER A 96 -29.24 -13.13 25.17
N TRP A 97 -29.36 -11.81 25.35
CA TRP A 97 -28.61 -11.03 26.34
C TRP A 97 -29.54 -10.39 27.36
N ASP A 98 -29.25 -10.53 28.65
CA ASP A 98 -29.91 -9.81 29.74
C ASP A 98 -29.11 -8.53 30.04
N SER A 99 -29.59 -7.39 29.56
CA SER A 99 -28.93 -6.10 29.77
C SER A 99 -28.95 -5.63 31.22
N ALA A 100 -29.90 -6.10 32.05
CA ALA A 100 -29.98 -5.70 33.45
C ALA A 100 -28.98 -6.49 34.30
N ALA A 101 -28.80 -7.78 33.99
CA ALA A 101 -27.82 -8.63 34.66
C ALA A 101 -26.39 -8.49 34.07
N GLY A 102 -26.25 -7.94 32.87
CA GLY A 102 -24.94 -7.79 32.21
C GLY A 102 -24.36 -9.11 31.71
N LYS A 103 -25.21 -10.10 31.43
CA LYS A 103 -24.79 -11.45 31.00
C LYS A 103 -25.78 -12.12 30.04
N PRO A 104 -25.42 -13.21 29.36
CA PRO A 104 -26.36 -13.97 28.54
C PRO A 104 -27.56 -14.44 29.37
N MET A 105 -28.72 -14.62 28.73
CA MET A 105 -29.87 -15.21 29.42
C MET A 105 -29.54 -16.60 29.98
N GLU A 106 -30.13 -16.94 31.13
CA GLU A 106 -29.92 -18.25 31.77
C GLU A 106 -30.26 -19.37 30.78
N PRO A 107 -29.33 -20.30 30.53
CA PRO A 107 -29.57 -21.40 29.61
C PRO A 107 -30.67 -22.32 30.16
N SER A 108 -31.56 -22.76 29.28
CA SER A 108 -32.61 -23.71 29.66
C SER A 108 -32.04 -25.13 29.80
N ALA A 109 -32.79 -26.04 30.47
CA ALA A 109 -32.38 -27.45 30.63
C ALA A 109 -32.00 -28.15 29.32
N SER A 110 -32.62 -27.78 28.19
CA SER A 110 -32.29 -28.31 26.86
C SER A 110 -30.97 -27.83 26.26
N ASN A 111 -30.33 -26.82 26.86
CA ASN A 111 -29.02 -26.32 26.46
C ASN A 111 -27.87 -27.02 27.20
N PHE A 112 -28.17 -27.87 28.19
CA PHE A 112 -27.16 -28.64 28.91
C PHE A 112 -26.79 -29.90 28.13
N MET A 113 -25.51 -30.24 28.19
CA MET A 113 -24.95 -31.43 27.56
C MET A 113 -24.65 -32.47 28.63
N ASP A 114 -25.00 -33.73 28.37
CA ASP A 114 -24.61 -34.83 29.25
C ASP A 114 -23.08 -35.01 29.27
N PRO A 115 -22.52 -35.48 30.40
CA PRO A 115 -21.09 -35.76 30.50
C PRO A 115 -20.59 -36.67 29.38
N GLY A 116 -19.50 -36.26 28.72
CA GLY A 116 -18.90 -37.00 27.60
C GLY A 116 -19.44 -36.65 26.21
N ASN A 117 -20.47 -35.81 26.11
CA ASN A 117 -20.95 -35.30 24.83
C ASN A 117 -20.20 -34.02 24.41
N SER A 118 -20.15 -33.76 23.10
CA SER A 118 -19.57 -32.56 22.52
C SER A 118 -20.65 -31.61 22.00
N LEU A 119 -20.47 -30.31 22.22
CA LEU A 119 -21.26 -29.24 21.62
C LEU A 119 -20.37 -28.45 20.67
N ASN A 120 -20.84 -28.27 19.43
CA ASN A 120 -20.18 -27.41 18.46
C ASN A 120 -20.89 -26.05 18.42
N VAL A 121 -20.12 -24.98 18.59
CA VAL A 121 -20.57 -23.60 18.49
C VAL A 121 -19.83 -22.97 17.32
N ASN A 122 -20.57 -22.49 16.32
CA ASN A 122 -20.00 -21.78 15.19
C ASN A 122 -20.03 -20.28 15.49
N VAL A 123 -18.85 -19.69 15.69
CA VAL A 123 -18.67 -18.24 15.77
C VAL A 123 -18.25 -17.76 14.39
N GLU A 124 -18.97 -16.78 13.85
CA GLU A 124 -18.64 -16.17 12.57
C GLU A 124 -17.93 -14.85 12.81
N VAL A 125 -16.77 -14.67 12.17
CA VAL A 125 -15.97 -13.45 12.23
C VAL A 125 -15.94 -12.82 10.84
N THR A 126 -16.43 -11.60 10.72
CA THR A 126 -16.21 -10.75 9.55
C THR A 126 -14.95 -9.93 9.79
N MET A 127 -14.00 -10.05 8.87
CA MET A 127 -12.77 -9.26 8.91
C MET A 127 -13.05 -7.78 8.64
N GLY A 128 -12.30 -6.92 9.32
CA GLY A 128 -12.38 -5.48 9.12
C GLY A 128 -11.96 -5.03 7.73
N PHE A 129 -12.24 -3.77 7.42
CA PHE A 129 -11.70 -3.12 6.23
C PHE A 129 -10.17 -3.03 6.31
N ALA A 130 -9.48 -2.90 5.17
CA ALA A 130 -8.01 -2.90 5.12
C ALA A 130 -7.37 -1.89 6.10
N ALA A 131 -7.93 -0.68 6.23
CA ALA A 131 -7.47 0.35 7.18
C ALA A 131 -7.58 -0.05 8.66
N TRP A 132 -8.39 -1.07 8.97
CA TRP A 132 -8.68 -1.57 10.31
C TRP A 132 -8.21 -3.02 10.53
N ALA A 133 -7.57 -3.62 9.54
CA ALA A 133 -7.05 -4.97 9.59
C ALA A 133 -5.57 -5.01 9.16
N PRO A 134 -4.65 -4.38 9.93
CA PRO A 134 -3.23 -4.39 9.62
C PRO A 134 -2.70 -5.82 9.39
N PRO A 135 -1.78 -6.03 8.44
CA PRO A 135 -1.14 -7.32 8.23
C PRO A 135 -0.45 -7.86 9.48
N GLY A 136 -0.39 -9.19 9.59
CA GLY A 136 0.30 -9.89 10.66
C GLY A 136 -0.50 -11.05 11.23
N THR A 137 0.05 -11.66 12.28
CA THR A 137 -0.57 -12.79 12.99
C THR A 137 -1.42 -12.29 14.15
N TYR A 138 -2.72 -12.51 14.05
CA TYR A 138 -3.71 -12.29 15.09
C TYR A 138 -3.82 -13.55 15.95
N THR A 139 -3.94 -13.37 17.25
CA THR A 139 -4.21 -14.45 18.20
C THR A 139 -5.70 -14.45 18.54
N ILE A 140 -6.34 -15.59 18.38
CA ILE A 140 -7.74 -15.80 18.74
C ILE A 140 -7.75 -16.56 20.06
N GLN A 141 -8.44 -16.01 21.06
CA GLN A 141 -8.73 -16.66 22.32
C GLN A 141 -10.24 -16.92 22.40
N SER A 142 -10.59 -18.17 22.69
CA SER A 142 -11.95 -18.61 22.94
C SER A 142 -12.04 -19.25 24.32
N ASP A 143 -12.81 -18.63 25.22
CA ASP A 143 -12.98 -19.13 26.58
C ASP A 143 -14.43 -19.51 26.86
N VAL A 144 -14.62 -20.69 27.46
CA VAL A 144 -15.93 -21.14 27.91
C VAL A 144 -16.10 -20.78 29.38
N ARG A 145 -17.23 -20.14 29.71
CA ARG A 145 -17.60 -19.80 31.09
C ARG A 145 -18.86 -20.51 31.50
N SER A 146 -18.92 -20.88 32.78
CA SER A 146 -20.18 -21.24 33.42
C SER A 146 -21.07 -20.00 33.49
N TRP A 147 -22.37 -20.18 33.28
CA TRP A 147 -23.33 -19.10 33.48
C TRP A 147 -23.42 -18.65 34.94
N THR A 148 -23.27 -19.57 35.89
CA THR A 148 -23.34 -19.28 37.34
C THR A 148 -22.22 -18.36 37.80
N ASP A 149 -21.05 -18.47 37.16
CA ASP A 149 -19.81 -17.80 37.57
C ASP A 149 -19.37 -16.77 36.52
N TYR A 150 -20.31 -16.34 35.66
CA TYR A 150 -20.07 -15.48 34.51
C TYR A 150 -19.37 -14.17 34.89
N ASP A 151 -19.72 -13.65 36.08
CA ASP A 151 -19.24 -12.38 36.62
C ASP A 151 -17.87 -12.53 37.33
N ASP A 152 -17.50 -13.75 37.73
CA ASP A 152 -16.36 -14.03 38.62
C ASP A 152 -15.18 -14.73 37.92
N THR A 153 -15.39 -15.32 36.75
CA THR A 153 -14.37 -16.12 36.05
C THR A 153 -14.09 -15.57 34.66
N PHE A 154 -13.06 -14.73 34.51
CA PHE A 154 -12.40 -14.54 33.22
C PHE A 154 -11.19 -15.48 33.20
N THR A 155 -11.24 -16.56 32.42
CA THR A 155 -10.05 -17.39 32.17
C THR A 155 -9.22 -16.72 31.10
N ASP A 156 -8.33 -15.81 31.49
CA ASP A 156 -7.37 -15.23 30.55
C ASP A 156 -6.18 -16.20 30.42
N GLY A 157 -5.75 -16.47 29.19
CA GLY A 157 -4.58 -17.30 28.92
C GLY A 157 -4.76 -18.81 29.06
N ASP A 158 -5.98 -19.35 28.90
CA ASP A 158 -6.15 -20.79 28.71
C ASP A 158 -5.52 -21.21 27.36
N ALA A 159 -4.53 -22.09 27.41
CA ALA A 159 -3.79 -22.56 26.24
C ALA A 159 -4.64 -23.44 25.32
N ASP A 160 -5.68 -24.09 25.85
CA ASP A 160 -6.52 -25.03 25.10
C ASP A 160 -7.55 -24.30 24.18
N GLY A 161 -7.72 -22.98 24.34
CA GLY A 161 -8.66 -22.13 23.62
C GLY A 161 -8.04 -21.23 22.54
N GLN A 162 -6.78 -21.44 22.17
CA GLN A 162 -6.03 -20.55 21.28
C GLN A 162 -5.99 -21.01 19.83
N ALA A 163 -6.18 -20.07 18.92
CA ALA A 163 -5.91 -20.23 17.49
C ALA A 163 -5.19 -19.00 16.96
N THR A 164 -4.66 -19.08 15.74
CA THR A 164 -4.10 -17.92 15.06
C THR A 164 -4.75 -17.73 13.70
N MET A 165 -4.78 -16.47 13.26
CA MET A 165 -5.19 -16.06 11.93
C MET A 165 -4.13 -15.12 11.39
N THR A 166 -3.74 -15.27 10.13
CA THR A 166 -2.76 -14.38 9.49
C THR A 166 -3.44 -13.57 8.41
N ILE A 167 -3.17 -12.27 8.42
CA ILE A 167 -3.44 -11.37 7.30
C ILE A 167 -2.11 -11.12 6.61
N ASP A 168 -2.00 -11.55 5.36
CA ASP A 168 -0.76 -11.38 4.60
C ASP A 168 -0.47 -9.89 4.33
N LYS A 169 0.80 -9.55 4.17
CA LYS A 169 1.20 -8.21 3.74
C LYS A 169 0.83 -7.97 2.27
N PRO A 170 0.66 -6.72 1.83
CA PRO A 170 0.61 -6.39 0.41
C PRO A 170 1.91 -6.81 -0.30
N ASP A 171 1.84 -6.91 -1.63
CA ASP A 171 2.97 -7.12 -2.56
C ASP A 171 2.78 -6.17 -3.74
N LEU A 172 3.45 -5.03 -3.68
CA LEU A 172 3.53 -4.00 -4.70
C LEU A 172 4.66 -4.31 -5.66
N LYS A 173 4.30 -4.51 -6.92
CA LYS A 173 5.29 -4.78 -7.96
C LYS A 173 4.99 -4.09 -9.26
N LEU A 174 6.03 -4.03 -10.07
CA LEU A 174 5.93 -3.51 -11.43
C LEU A 174 5.27 -4.57 -12.32
N GLY A 175 4.20 -4.17 -13.00
CA GLY A 175 3.59 -4.91 -14.09
C GLY A 175 4.24 -4.55 -15.42
N ASP A 176 3.41 -4.34 -16.44
CA ASP A 176 3.87 -3.83 -17.74
C ASP A 176 4.43 -2.41 -17.63
N TYR A 177 5.51 -2.11 -18.35
CA TYR A 177 6.11 -0.78 -18.37
C TYR A 177 6.69 -0.42 -19.74
N SER A 178 6.69 0.87 -20.05
CA SER A 178 7.29 1.43 -21.27
C SER A 178 7.89 2.79 -20.99
N TYR A 179 8.99 3.11 -21.68
CA TYR A 179 9.69 4.37 -21.51
C TYR A 179 10.45 4.75 -22.78
N VAL A 180 10.85 6.02 -22.87
CA VAL A 180 11.77 6.48 -23.92
C VAL A 180 13.18 5.95 -23.61
N SER A 181 13.55 4.84 -24.22
CA SER A 181 14.85 4.20 -24.03
C SER A 181 15.98 4.85 -24.83
N HIS A 182 15.66 5.68 -25.83
CA HIS A 182 16.64 6.33 -26.69
C HIS A 182 16.21 7.75 -27.03
N ALA A 183 17.16 8.68 -27.02
CA ALA A 183 16.89 10.07 -27.37
C ALA A 183 18.06 10.72 -28.11
N VAL A 184 17.72 11.47 -29.16
CA VAL A 184 18.65 12.32 -29.91
C VAL A 184 18.51 13.75 -29.43
N GLY A 185 19.62 14.45 -29.24
CA GLY A 185 19.65 15.81 -28.72
C GLY A 185 21.03 16.45 -28.83
N TYR A 186 21.14 17.70 -28.41
CA TYR A 186 22.41 18.43 -28.44
C TYR A 186 22.63 19.22 -27.15
N SER A 187 23.90 19.46 -26.86
CA SER A 187 24.34 20.27 -25.73
C SER A 187 24.21 21.76 -26.04
N VAL A 188 23.50 22.48 -25.18
CA VAL A 188 23.40 23.94 -25.21
C VAL A 188 24.27 24.51 -24.10
N ALA A 189 25.11 25.49 -24.45
CA ALA A 189 26.00 26.14 -23.50
C ALA A 189 25.21 26.75 -22.33
N GLY A 190 25.55 26.35 -21.10
CA GLY A 190 24.93 26.83 -19.88
C GLY A 190 23.66 26.08 -19.43
N THR A 191 23.10 25.18 -20.25
CA THR A 191 21.90 24.39 -19.87
C THR A 191 22.10 22.88 -19.96
N GLY A 192 23.17 22.40 -20.61
CA GLY A 192 23.43 20.98 -20.78
C GLY A 192 22.77 20.38 -22.04
N TRP A 193 22.83 19.05 -22.13
CA TRP A 193 22.23 18.26 -23.20
C TRP A 193 20.71 18.22 -23.07
N ASN A 194 20.03 18.53 -24.18
CA ASN A 194 18.57 18.54 -24.25
C ASN A 194 18.06 17.60 -25.34
N LYS A 195 17.06 16.78 -25.00
CA LYS A 195 16.36 15.90 -25.94
C LYS A 195 15.61 16.71 -27.00
N ARG A 196 15.68 16.26 -28.25
CA ARG A 196 14.95 16.82 -29.41
C ARG A 196 14.12 15.79 -30.16
N SER A 197 14.49 14.51 -30.10
CA SER A 197 13.72 13.43 -30.70
C SER A 197 12.30 13.39 -30.13
N GLY A 198 11.31 13.16 -31.00
CA GLY A 198 9.89 13.15 -30.60
C GLY A 198 9.23 14.53 -30.48
N GLY A 199 9.97 15.62 -30.73
CA GLY A 199 9.40 16.98 -30.79
C GLY A 199 9.29 17.72 -29.46
N ASP A 200 9.71 17.10 -28.35
CA ASP A 200 9.78 17.70 -27.01
C ASP A 200 11.04 17.27 -26.24
N GLU A 201 11.28 17.92 -25.11
CA GLU A 201 12.43 17.68 -24.22
C GLU A 201 12.21 16.52 -23.23
N TYR A 202 11.02 15.91 -23.21
CA TYR A 202 10.62 15.00 -22.15
C TYR A 202 10.90 13.54 -22.49
N PHE A 203 11.42 12.82 -21.52
CA PHE A 203 11.34 11.36 -21.44
C PHE A 203 10.02 11.00 -20.79
N THR A 204 9.26 10.12 -21.42
CA THR A 204 7.98 9.64 -20.88
C THR A 204 8.16 8.26 -20.30
N PHE A 205 7.50 8.02 -19.16
CA PHE A 205 7.47 6.75 -18.47
C PHE A 205 6.01 6.33 -18.24
N ARG A 206 5.74 5.04 -18.41
CA ARG A 206 4.44 4.41 -18.16
C ARG A 206 4.70 3.13 -17.42
N VAL A 207 4.06 2.96 -16.27
CA VAL A 207 4.29 1.81 -15.41
C VAL A 207 2.99 1.33 -14.79
N GLU A 208 2.68 0.05 -14.98
CA GLU A 208 1.61 -0.62 -14.27
C GLU A 208 2.08 -0.95 -12.85
N VAL A 209 1.28 -0.56 -11.86
CA VAL A 209 1.50 -0.93 -10.46
C VAL A 209 0.52 -2.03 -10.11
N LEU A 210 1.06 -3.21 -9.83
CA LEU A 210 0.32 -4.37 -9.38
C LEU A 210 0.32 -4.41 -7.87
N ASN A 211 -0.82 -4.78 -7.29
CA ASN A 211 -0.97 -5.06 -5.88
C ASN A 211 -1.50 -6.49 -5.74
N ALA A 212 -0.69 -7.36 -5.17
CA ALA A 212 -1.06 -8.73 -4.84
C ALA A 212 -1.13 -8.91 -3.32
N GLY A 213 -1.84 -9.96 -2.87
CA GLY A 213 -2.07 -10.19 -1.44
C GLY A 213 -3.16 -9.28 -0.90
N THR A 214 -2.87 -8.59 0.20
CA THR A 214 -3.83 -7.71 0.88
C THR A 214 -3.80 -6.32 0.27
N GLU A 215 -4.94 -5.62 0.33
CA GLU A 215 -5.07 -4.25 -0.16
C GLU A 215 -4.11 -3.30 0.57
N THR A 216 -3.38 -2.49 -0.21
CA THR A 216 -2.46 -1.49 0.34
C THR A 216 -3.23 -0.30 0.91
N VAL A 217 -2.86 0.10 2.12
CA VAL A 217 -3.42 1.26 2.81
C VAL A 217 -2.38 2.37 2.86
N GLY A 218 -2.78 3.59 2.51
CA GLY A 218 -1.91 4.76 2.52
C GLY A 218 -1.40 5.14 1.13
N SER A 219 -0.45 6.07 1.13
CA SER A 219 0.17 6.61 -0.08
C SER A 219 1.64 6.22 -0.12
N PHE A 220 2.13 5.87 -1.31
CA PHE A 220 3.52 5.54 -1.58
C PHE A 220 3.96 6.17 -2.90
N LYS A 221 5.25 6.06 -3.24
CA LYS A 221 5.81 6.70 -4.44
C LYS A 221 6.25 5.70 -5.50
N VAL A 222 6.01 6.07 -6.75
CA VAL A 222 6.45 5.38 -7.95
C VAL A 222 7.33 6.32 -8.75
N GLY A 223 8.50 5.88 -9.17
CA GLY A 223 9.40 6.75 -9.92
C GLY A 223 10.75 6.12 -10.19
N LEU A 224 11.77 6.97 -10.27
CA LEU A 224 13.11 6.55 -10.66
C LEU A 224 14.09 6.66 -9.50
N LEU A 225 14.96 5.67 -9.38
CA LEU A 225 16.12 5.67 -8.51
C LEU A 225 17.40 5.73 -9.34
N ASP A 226 18.43 6.36 -8.79
CA ASP A 226 19.78 6.27 -9.36
C ASP A 226 20.40 4.88 -9.18
N PHE A 227 21.59 4.65 -9.72
CA PHE A 227 22.30 3.37 -9.57
C PHE A 227 22.64 3.00 -8.11
N SER A 228 22.70 4.01 -7.22
CA SER A 228 22.89 3.81 -5.78
C SER A 228 21.58 3.63 -5.02
N GLN A 229 20.45 3.52 -5.74
CA GLN A 229 19.09 3.37 -5.23
C GLN A 229 18.57 4.60 -4.48
N ASN A 230 19.14 5.79 -4.70
CA ASN A 230 18.59 7.02 -4.15
C ASN A 230 17.41 7.49 -5.02
N PRO A 231 16.27 7.90 -4.42
CA PRO A 231 15.18 8.51 -5.16
C PRO A 231 15.63 9.75 -5.93
N LEU A 232 15.36 9.76 -7.24
CA LEU A 232 15.51 10.96 -8.06
C LEU A 232 14.37 11.93 -7.80
N GLY A 233 14.50 13.18 -8.24
CA GLY A 233 13.44 14.21 -8.16
C GLY A 233 12.20 13.93 -9.00
N VAL A 234 12.05 12.73 -9.57
CA VAL A 234 10.98 12.31 -10.46
C VAL A 234 10.17 11.20 -9.79
N GLN A 235 9.25 11.60 -8.90
CA GLN A 235 8.40 10.69 -8.14
C GLN A 235 6.92 11.05 -8.31
N VAL A 236 6.08 10.03 -8.40
CA VAL A 236 4.62 10.15 -8.41
C VAL A 236 4.09 9.50 -7.14
N SER A 237 3.42 10.28 -6.30
CA SER A 237 2.72 9.74 -5.15
C SER A 237 1.35 9.21 -5.58
N ILE A 238 1.05 7.96 -5.21
CA ILE A 238 -0.23 7.33 -5.50
C ILE A 238 -0.81 6.69 -4.24
N SER A 239 -2.13 6.56 -4.21
CA SER A 239 -2.87 5.83 -3.17
C SER A 239 -4.03 5.06 -3.77
N TRP A 240 -4.47 4.03 -3.06
CA TRP A 240 -5.59 3.19 -3.47
C TRP A 240 -6.90 3.70 -2.88
N THR A 241 -7.94 3.80 -3.70
CA THR A 241 -9.27 4.31 -3.30
C THR A 241 -10.30 3.22 -3.00
N GLY A 242 -9.87 1.96 -2.87
CA GLY A 242 -10.77 0.80 -2.84
C GLY A 242 -11.15 0.26 -4.21
N THR A 243 -11.01 1.08 -5.25
CA THR A 243 -11.34 0.67 -6.63
C THR A 243 -10.26 1.00 -7.64
N ASN A 244 -9.49 2.08 -7.41
CA ASN A 244 -8.53 2.59 -8.37
C ASN A 244 -7.35 3.25 -7.66
N TRP A 245 -6.19 3.21 -8.32
CA TRP A 245 -5.08 4.13 -8.03
C TRP A 245 -5.48 5.56 -8.38
N VAL A 246 -5.09 6.50 -7.52
CA VAL A 246 -5.18 7.94 -7.76
C VAL A 246 -3.83 8.59 -7.49
N VAL A 247 -3.54 9.67 -8.21
CA VAL A 247 -2.33 10.48 -7.97
C VAL A 247 -2.63 11.49 -6.87
N ASP A 248 -1.75 11.56 -5.89
CA ASP A 248 -1.69 12.66 -4.93
C ASP A 248 -0.76 13.74 -5.46
N SER A 249 -1.33 14.91 -5.78
CA SER A 249 -0.57 16.04 -6.33
C SER A 249 0.41 16.64 -5.34
N ASP A 250 0.13 16.57 -4.03
CA ASP A 250 0.95 17.21 -3.01
C ASP A 250 2.23 16.42 -2.73
N GLY A 251 2.15 15.08 -2.88
CA GLY A 251 3.29 14.17 -2.76
C GLY A 251 4.06 13.93 -4.06
N THR A 252 3.59 14.46 -5.20
CA THR A 252 4.15 14.21 -6.53
C THR A 252 5.13 15.30 -6.95
N SER A 253 6.35 14.91 -7.33
CA SER A 253 7.36 15.81 -7.90
C SER A 253 7.50 15.68 -9.42
N ALA A 254 7.07 14.57 -10.01
CA ALA A 254 7.21 14.33 -11.44
C ALA A 254 6.23 15.17 -12.27
N THR A 255 6.69 15.65 -13.42
CA THR A 255 5.88 16.47 -14.31
C THR A 255 4.84 15.63 -15.07
N GLY A 256 3.62 16.13 -15.17
CA GLY A 256 2.56 15.52 -15.99
C GLY A 256 2.05 14.18 -15.46
N ALA A 257 2.12 13.98 -14.15
CA ALA A 257 1.67 12.75 -13.50
C ALA A 257 0.16 12.53 -13.66
N GLU A 258 -0.24 11.36 -14.16
CA GLU A 258 -1.64 10.96 -14.26
C GLU A 258 -1.80 9.44 -14.31
N ILE A 259 -3.01 8.95 -14.05
CA ILE A 259 -3.36 7.54 -14.28
C ILE A 259 -3.92 7.39 -15.69
N GLN A 260 -3.16 6.74 -16.58
CA GLN A 260 -3.60 6.42 -17.93
C GLN A 260 -4.18 5.02 -18.01
N THR A 261 -5.31 4.88 -18.69
CA THR A 261 -5.90 3.57 -18.97
C THR A 261 -5.64 3.20 -20.43
N SER A 262 -4.98 2.06 -20.68
CA SER A 262 -4.77 1.53 -22.04
C SER A 262 -4.85 0.02 -22.07
N LYS A 263 -4.69 -0.60 -23.24
CA LYS A 263 -4.49 -2.05 -23.33
C LYS A 263 -3.15 -2.44 -22.71
N CYS A 264 -3.12 -3.62 -22.09
CA CYS A 264 -1.94 -4.18 -21.44
C CYS A 264 -0.98 -4.74 -22.48
N GLY A 265 0.17 -4.12 -22.70
CA GLY A 265 1.13 -4.57 -23.72
C GLY A 265 0.46 -4.95 -25.04
N ASN A 266 0.77 -6.17 -25.52
CA ASN A 266 0.23 -6.73 -26.75
C ASN A 266 -1.09 -7.52 -26.58
N ASP A 267 -1.66 -7.60 -25.38
CA ASP A 267 -2.92 -8.31 -25.12
C ASP A 267 -4.12 -7.34 -25.23
N PRO A 268 -4.89 -7.38 -26.33
CA PRO A 268 -6.03 -6.48 -26.54
C PRO A 268 -7.21 -6.79 -25.62
N SER A 269 -7.24 -7.95 -24.96
CA SER A 269 -8.34 -8.35 -24.08
C SER A 269 -8.25 -7.70 -22.70
N ARG A 270 -7.04 -7.36 -22.24
CA ARG A 270 -6.82 -6.75 -20.93
C ARG A 270 -6.68 -5.23 -21.01
N THR A 271 -7.20 -4.55 -20.00
CA THR A 271 -7.09 -3.09 -19.85
C THR A 271 -6.29 -2.81 -18.58
N CYS A 272 -5.16 -2.12 -18.73
CA CYS A 272 -4.21 -1.81 -17.68
C CYS A 272 -4.27 -0.32 -17.33
N LYS A 273 -3.93 -0.04 -16.07
CA LYS A 273 -3.78 1.32 -15.56
C LYS A 273 -2.31 1.57 -15.30
N TYR A 274 -1.82 2.63 -15.90
CA TYR A 274 -0.43 3.03 -15.85
C TYR A 274 -0.32 4.34 -15.10
N VAL A 275 0.64 4.39 -14.17
CA VAL A 275 1.17 5.66 -13.70
C VAL A 275 2.02 6.23 -14.83
N TYR A 276 1.57 7.36 -15.37
CA TYR A 276 2.29 8.09 -16.42
C TYR A 276 2.98 9.29 -15.80
N PHE A 277 4.23 9.55 -16.21
CA PHE A 277 4.95 10.75 -15.82
C PHE A 277 6.04 11.10 -16.83
N LYS A 278 6.56 12.32 -16.71
CA LYS A 278 7.60 12.89 -17.56
C LYS A 278 8.78 13.40 -16.75
N ALA A 279 9.94 13.36 -17.37
CA ALA A 279 11.16 14.00 -16.86
C ALA A 279 11.99 14.58 -18.00
N THR A 280 12.69 15.67 -17.73
CA THR A 280 13.73 16.25 -18.58
C THR A 280 15.06 15.52 -18.37
N ALA A 281 16.01 15.71 -19.30
CA ALA A 281 17.36 15.18 -19.13
C ALA A 281 18.02 15.70 -17.82
N THR A 282 17.74 16.94 -17.42
CA THR A 282 18.30 17.53 -16.20
C THR A 282 17.76 16.86 -14.94
N GLU A 283 16.45 16.61 -14.85
CA GLU A 283 15.84 15.92 -13.72
C GLU A 283 16.33 14.47 -13.56
N LEU A 284 16.71 13.84 -14.67
CA LEU A 284 17.31 12.50 -14.70
C LEU A 284 18.83 12.51 -14.44
N GLY A 285 19.46 13.67 -14.23
CA GLY A 285 20.92 13.76 -14.08
C GLY A 285 21.71 13.52 -15.38
N MET A 286 21.03 13.53 -16.53
CA MET A 286 21.59 13.25 -17.86
C MET A 286 22.04 14.53 -18.59
N SER A 287 22.31 15.62 -17.86
CA SER A 287 22.66 16.92 -18.46
C SER A 287 23.97 16.90 -19.26
N VAL A 288 24.82 15.89 -19.08
CA VAL A 288 26.05 15.71 -19.88
C VAL A 288 25.74 15.07 -21.24
N GLY A 289 24.61 14.39 -21.38
CA GLY A 289 24.26 13.62 -22.57
C GLY A 289 25.34 12.57 -22.88
N PRO A 290 25.74 12.39 -24.14
CA PRO A 290 26.81 11.44 -24.49
C PRO A 290 28.21 11.99 -24.22
N GLY A 291 28.37 13.20 -23.69
CA GLY A 291 29.68 13.84 -23.51
C GLY A 291 30.35 14.15 -24.86
N ASP A 292 31.62 13.79 -24.99
CA ASP A 292 32.39 13.93 -26.24
C ASP A 292 32.14 12.75 -27.22
N ASP A 293 31.43 11.71 -26.77
CA ASP A 293 31.10 10.54 -27.59
C ASP A 293 29.84 10.76 -28.43
N VAL A 294 29.63 9.87 -29.41
CA VAL A 294 28.43 9.90 -30.26
C VAL A 294 27.19 9.43 -29.48
N SER A 295 27.37 8.55 -28.50
CA SER A 295 26.30 7.98 -27.68
C SER A 295 26.77 7.67 -26.26
N GLY A 296 25.89 7.83 -25.28
CA GLY A 296 26.13 7.46 -23.88
C GLY A 296 24.91 6.79 -23.25
N VAL A 297 25.13 5.81 -22.39
CA VAL A 297 24.07 5.02 -21.73
C VAL A 297 23.98 5.42 -20.25
N TYR A 298 22.76 5.66 -19.79
CA TYR A 298 22.43 5.94 -18.40
C TYR A 298 21.51 4.85 -17.86
N THR A 299 21.91 4.23 -16.74
CA THR A 299 21.13 3.17 -16.09
C THR A 299 20.41 3.74 -14.87
N PHE A 300 19.13 3.41 -14.74
CA PHE A 300 18.26 3.77 -13.62
C PHE A 300 17.51 2.53 -13.11
N TYR A 301 16.89 2.65 -11.94
CA TYR A 301 15.84 1.73 -11.53
C TYR A 301 14.49 2.43 -11.64
N LEU A 302 13.57 1.84 -12.38
CA LEU A 302 12.15 2.14 -12.23
C LEU A 302 11.65 1.36 -11.02
N ALA A 303 10.93 2.00 -10.11
CA ALA A 303 10.55 1.40 -8.84
C ALA A 303 9.16 1.84 -8.38
N VAL A 304 8.48 0.92 -7.68
CA VAL A 304 7.34 1.17 -6.79
C VAL A 304 7.84 1.20 -5.35
N ASP A 305 7.09 1.88 -4.50
CA ASP A 305 7.43 2.21 -3.12
C ASP A 305 8.88 2.67 -2.91
N THR A 306 9.27 3.74 -3.61
CA THR A 306 10.66 4.23 -3.60
C THR A 306 11.17 4.69 -2.23
N GLU A 307 10.28 4.86 -1.26
CA GLU A 307 10.60 5.36 0.08
C GLU A 307 10.51 4.27 1.17
N ASP A 308 10.15 3.03 0.80
CA ASP A 308 10.04 1.88 1.73
C ASP A 308 9.08 2.22 2.89
N VAL A 309 7.89 2.73 2.54
CA VAL A 309 6.87 3.19 3.50
C VAL A 309 5.73 2.20 3.68
N ILE A 310 5.54 1.28 2.73
CA ILE A 310 4.61 0.17 2.83
C ILE A 310 5.41 -1.06 3.23
N ASP A 311 4.98 -1.74 4.29
CA ASP A 311 5.62 -3.00 4.69
C ASP A 311 5.06 -4.15 3.86
N GLU A 312 5.88 -4.72 2.98
CA GLU A 312 5.45 -5.68 1.97
C GLU A 312 5.89 -7.11 2.29
N SER A 313 5.32 -8.07 1.56
CA SER A 313 5.76 -9.47 1.64
C SER A 313 7.06 -9.74 0.88
N ASP A 314 7.42 -8.90 -0.10
CA ASP A 314 8.64 -9.03 -0.91
C ASP A 314 9.15 -7.69 -1.48
N GLU A 315 9.95 -6.97 -0.70
CA GLU A 315 10.66 -5.74 -1.12
C GLU A 315 11.66 -5.94 -2.28
N GLY A 316 11.92 -7.20 -2.65
CA GLY A 316 12.88 -7.57 -3.69
C GLY A 316 12.36 -7.33 -5.10
N ASN A 317 11.04 -7.26 -5.29
CA ASN A 317 10.40 -7.25 -6.61
C ASN A 317 9.86 -5.87 -7.04
N ASN A 318 10.08 -4.85 -6.22
CA ASN A 318 9.55 -3.50 -6.40
C ASN A 318 10.23 -2.72 -7.53
N ARG A 319 11.31 -3.24 -8.12
CA ARG A 319 12.15 -2.47 -9.06
C ARG A 319 12.68 -3.26 -10.24
N VAL A 320 12.94 -2.54 -11.33
CA VAL A 320 13.56 -3.07 -12.55
C VAL A 320 14.60 -2.09 -13.09
N ALA A 321 15.74 -2.61 -13.53
CA ALA A 321 16.77 -1.81 -14.18
C ALA A 321 16.32 -1.40 -15.59
N ILE A 322 16.50 -0.13 -15.93
CA ILE A 322 16.21 0.43 -17.25
C ILE A 322 17.42 1.23 -17.75
N ASP A 323 17.61 1.23 -19.07
CA ASP A 323 18.72 1.94 -19.72
C ASP A 323 18.18 2.98 -20.71
N ILE A 324 18.71 4.20 -20.61
CA ILE A 324 18.42 5.27 -21.56
C ILE A 324 19.69 5.65 -22.31
N THR A 325 19.66 5.50 -23.63
CA THR A 325 20.75 5.89 -24.52
C THR A 325 20.52 7.30 -25.04
N THR A 326 21.46 8.20 -24.72
CA THR A 326 21.54 9.53 -25.33
C THR A 326 22.42 9.49 -26.56
N VAL A 327 22.04 10.23 -27.60
CA VAL A 327 22.78 10.32 -28.86
C VAL A 327 22.97 11.77 -29.23
N SER A 328 24.18 12.12 -29.65
CA SER A 328 24.53 13.47 -30.09
C SER A 328 23.95 13.76 -31.46
N GLU A 329 23.22 14.86 -31.59
CA GLU A 329 22.75 15.36 -32.88
C GLU A 329 23.91 15.95 -33.67
N ILE A 330 24.32 15.26 -34.75
CA ILE A 330 25.37 15.76 -35.65
C ILE A 330 24.74 16.77 -36.61
N ASN A 331 24.98 18.06 -36.36
CA ASN A 331 24.57 19.12 -37.27
C ASN A 331 25.49 19.11 -38.51
N THR A 332 25.04 18.43 -39.57
CA THR A 332 25.79 18.34 -40.84
C THR A 332 25.60 19.63 -41.64
N VAL A 333 26.46 20.63 -41.40
CA VAL A 333 26.65 21.69 -42.40
C VAL A 333 27.31 21.02 -43.61
N PRO A 334 26.79 21.12 -44.85
CA PRO A 334 27.28 20.34 -45.97
C PRO A 334 28.68 20.82 -46.39
N SER A 335 29.72 20.22 -45.83
CA SER A 335 31.06 20.26 -46.39
C SER A 335 31.35 18.91 -47.05
N PHE A 336 31.79 18.97 -48.31
CA PHE A 336 31.97 17.85 -49.25
C PHE A 336 32.94 16.72 -48.83
N SER A 337 33.38 16.64 -47.56
CA SER A 337 34.28 15.61 -47.04
C SER A 337 33.57 14.41 -46.38
N MET A 338 32.24 14.39 -46.26
CA MET A 338 31.50 13.38 -45.46
C MET A 338 31.00 12.11 -46.19
N ALA A 339 31.48 11.81 -47.41
CA ALA A 339 31.04 10.59 -48.11
C ALA A 339 31.52 9.27 -47.44
N LEU A 340 32.54 9.30 -46.56
CA LEU A 340 33.03 8.12 -45.84
C LEU A 340 32.35 7.88 -44.47
N TRP A 341 31.69 8.90 -43.89
CA TRP A 341 31.06 8.79 -42.56
C TRP A 341 29.57 8.42 -42.62
N SER A 342 28.89 8.80 -43.70
CA SER A 342 27.49 8.42 -43.96
C SER A 342 27.30 6.90 -44.12
N THR A 343 28.33 6.18 -44.58
CA THR A 343 28.29 4.72 -44.75
C THR A 343 28.45 3.96 -43.43
N MET A 344 29.21 4.50 -42.47
CA MET A 344 29.33 3.90 -41.12
C MET A 344 28.05 4.11 -40.29
N LEU A 345 27.43 5.29 -40.35
CA LEU A 345 26.16 5.55 -39.65
C LEU A 345 24.97 4.79 -40.26
N GLY A 346 24.91 4.67 -41.59
CA GLY A 346 23.95 3.80 -42.25
C GLY A 346 24.11 2.34 -41.83
N GLY A 347 25.35 1.90 -41.59
CA GLY A 347 25.66 0.58 -41.05
C GLY A 347 25.23 0.38 -39.59
N LEU A 348 25.41 1.38 -38.72
CA LEU A 348 24.99 1.30 -37.31
C LEU A 348 23.48 1.37 -37.14
N LEU A 349 22.79 2.24 -37.89
CA LEU A 349 21.32 2.32 -37.91
C LEU A 349 20.70 1.05 -38.53
N ALA A 350 21.32 0.48 -39.57
CA ALA A 350 20.90 -0.80 -40.12
C ALA A 350 21.20 -1.98 -39.18
N ALA A 351 22.34 -1.97 -38.47
CA ALA A 351 22.67 -3.00 -37.49
C ALA A 351 21.76 -2.94 -36.25
N LEU A 352 21.40 -1.74 -35.78
CA LEU A 352 20.35 -1.54 -34.78
C LEU A 352 19.01 -2.04 -35.30
N GLY A 353 18.60 -1.68 -36.53
CA GLY A 353 17.37 -2.18 -37.16
C GLY A 353 17.31 -3.71 -37.33
N VAL A 354 18.44 -4.37 -37.64
CA VAL A 354 18.54 -5.83 -37.75
C VAL A 354 18.57 -6.49 -36.37
N ALA A 355 19.19 -5.87 -35.37
CA ALA A 355 19.15 -6.34 -33.98
C ALA A 355 17.74 -6.20 -33.36
N PHE A 356 16.99 -5.14 -33.70
CA PHE A 356 15.58 -4.97 -33.35
C PHE A 356 14.71 -6.08 -33.95
N ARG A 357 14.92 -6.42 -35.23
CA ARG A 357 14.17 -7.52 -35.87
C ARG A 357 14.44 -8.89 -35.25
N ARG A 358 15.66 -9.13 -34.75
CA ARG A 358 15.96 -10.38 -34.02
C ARG A 358 15.33 -10.45 -32.64
N ARG A 359 15.21 -9.32 -31.94
CA ARG A 359 14.61 -9.28 -30.59
C ARG A 359 13.08 -9.35 -30.64
N GLU A 360 12.45 -8.81 -31.68
CA GLU A 360 11.00 -8.98 -31.95
C GLU A 360 10.64 -10.37 -32.51
N GLU A 361 11.61 -11.14 -33.05
CA GLU A 361 11.40 -12.52 -33.52
C GLU A 361 11.75 -13.57 -32.44
N GLU A 362 12.33 -13.17 -31.30
CA GLU A 362 12.70 -14.03 -30.16
C GLU A 362 11.82 -13.86 -28.91
N GLU A 363 10.85 -12.92 -28.94
CA GLU A 363 9.68 -12.84 -28.04
C GLU A 363 8.42 -13.35 -28.75
#